data_AF-A0A2A4YRK0-F1
#
_entry.id   AF-A0A2A4YRK0-F1
#
_cell.length_a   1.000
_cell.length_b   1.000
_cell.length_c   1.000
_cell.angle_alpha   90.00
_cell.angle_beta   90.00
_cell.angle_gamma   90.00
#
_symmetry.space_group_name_H-M   'P 1'
#
loop_
_entity.id
_entity.type
_entity.pdbx_description
1 polymer ?
#
loop_
_entity_poly.entity_id
_entity_poly.type
_entity_poly.pdbx_seq_one_letter_code
_entity_poly.pdbx_strand_id
1 'polypeptide(L)'
;MPWLFLSECGQPMTCQSVNYITGMAGQRANLSTPVNPHMLRHSYGFYLANKGYDLRLIQDYLGHRDPKYTAHYTRVASHRFENLWKD
;
A
#
# COMPACT_ATOMS: atom_id res chain seq x y z
N MET A 1 -20.70 -15.08 7.47
CA MET A 1 -20.09 -14.83 6.15
C MET A 1 -18.98 -15.84 5.95
N PRO A 2 -18.93 -16.57 4.82
CA PRO A 2 -17.81 -17.46 4.51
C PRO A 2 -16.51 -16.65 4.30
N TRP A 3 -15.37 -17.29 4.50
CA TRP A 3 -14.06 -16.68 4.22
C TRP A 3 -13.84 -16.56 2.71
N LEU A 4 -13.40 -15.38 2.25
CA LEU A 4 -13.15 -15.14 0.82
C LEU A 4 -11.92 -15.89 0.31
N PHE A 5 -10.87 -15.98 1.13
CA PHE A 5 -9.62 -16.64 0.76
C PHE A 5 -9.37 -17.85 1.63
N LEU A 6 -9.17 -18.99 0.96
CA LEU A 6 -8.92 -20.28 1.57
C LEU A 6 -7.51 -20.76 1.24
N SER A 7 -6.96 -21.60 2.09
CA SER A 7 -5.77 -22.41 1.82
C SER A 7 -6.13 -23.62 0.94
N GLU A 8 -5.12 -24.37 0.52
CA GLU A 8 -5.30 -25.60 -0.26
C GLU A 8 -6.10 -26.68 0.47
N CYS A 9 -6.13 -26.66 1.80
CA CYS A 9 -6.95 -27.57 2.61
C CYS A 9 -8.37 -27.03 2.91
N GLY A 10 -8.79 -25.94 2.25
CA GLY A 10 -10.11 -25.35 2.41
C GLY A 10 -10.32 -24.57 3.71
N GLN A 11 -9.26 -24.34 4.48
CA GLN A 11 -9.30 -23.55 5.72
C GLN A 11 -9.03 -22.07 5.43
N PRO A 12 -9.38 -21.14 6.33
CA PRO A 12 -9.10 -19.72 6.14
C PRO A 12 -7.60 -19.46 6.00
N MET A 13 -7.22 -18.60 5.05
CA MET A 13 -5.81 -18.26 4.87
C MET A 13 -5.25 -17.49 6.06
N THR A 14 -4.05 -17.87 6.52
CA THR A 14 -3.37 -17.18 7.62
C THR A 14 -2.58 -15.97 7.13
N CYS A 15 -2.30 -15.01 8.02
CA CYS A 15 -1.40 -13.90 7.73
C CYS A 15 0.00 -14.37 7.32
N GLN A 16 0.48 -15.49 7.89
CA GLN A 16 1.78 -16.05 7.54
C GLN A 16 1.81 -16.56 6.10
N SER A 17 0.74 -17.22 5.66
CA SER A 17 0.58 -17.67 4.27
C SER A 17 0.61 -16.48 3.29
N VAL A 18 -0.09 -15.38 3.62
CA VAL A 18 -0.08 -14.17 2.78
C VAL A 18 1.32 -13.55 2.70
N ASN A 19 2.05 -13.48 3.81
CA ASN A 19 3.44 -13.01 3.83
C ASN A 19 4.34 -13.90 2.97
N TYR A 20 4.24 -15.22 3.11
CA TYR A 20 5.01 -16.18 2.33
C TYR A 20 4.75 -16.03 0.83
N ILE A 21 3.48 -16.01 0.41
CA ILE A 21 3.08 -15.87 -0.99
C ILE A 21 3.60 -14.55 -1.58
N THR A 22 3.50 -13.45 -0.82
CA THR A 22 3.98 -12.14 -1.25
C THR A 22 5.51 -12.12 -1.40
N GLY A 23 6.23 -12.73 -0.47
CA GLY A 23 7.69 -12.88 -0.55
C GLY A 23 8.12 -13.70 -1.76
N MET A 24 7.46 -14.83 -2.02
CA MET A 24 7.70 -15.65 -3.22
C MET A 24 7.42 -14.87 -4.51
N ALA A 25 6.33 -14.09 -4.55
CA ALA A 25 6.02 -13.26 -5.71
C ALA A 25 7.12 -12.21 -5.97
N GLY A 26 7.64 -11.59 -4.91
CA GLY A 26 8.76 -10.65 -5.01
C GLY A 26 10.04 -11.29 -5.56
N GLN A 27 10.38 -12.51 -5.11
CA GLN A 27 11.50 -13.28 -5.62
C GLN A 27 11.33 -13.62 -7.11
N ARG A 28 10.15 -14.11 -7.50
CA ARG A 28 9.82 -14.43 -8.90
C ARG A 28 9.88 -13.19 -9.82
N ALA A 29 9.57 -12.02 -9.27
CA ALA A 29 9.67 -10.75 -9.98
C ALA A 29 11.09 -10.17 -10.02
N ASN A 30 12.10 -10.89 -9.48
CA ASN A 30 13.49 -10.44 -9.38
C ASN A 30 13.65 -9.08 -8.67
N LEU A 31 12.81 -8.81 -7.66
CA LEU A 31 12.94 -7.60 -6.86
C LEU A 31 14.13 -7.73 -5.90
N SER A 32 14.97 -6.70 -5.88
CA SER A 32 16.19 -6.65 -5.05
C SER A 32 15.92 -6.56 -3.55
N THR A 33 14.68 -6.23 -3.16
CA THR A 33 14.29 -6.07 -1.76
C THR A 33 13.23 -7.11 -1.38
N PRO A 34 13.28 -7.66 -0.14
CA PRO A 34 12.23 -8.56 0.34
C PRO A 34 10.87 -7.86 0.32
N VAL A 35 9.86 -8.48 -0.29
CA VAL A 35 8.51 -7.91 -0.37
C VAL A 35 7.61 -8.53 0.70
N ASN A 36 6.84 -7.69 1.37
CA ASN A 36 5.78 -8.11 2.29
C ASN A 36 4.50 -7.27 2.05
N PRO A 37 3.33 -7.68 2.61
CA PRO A 37 2.07 -6.97 2.39
C PRO A 37 2.07 -5.51 2.83
N HIS A 38 2.82 -5.16 3.88
CA HIS A 38 2.91 -3.78 4.36
C HIS A 38 3.68 -2.89 3.37
N MET A 39 4.70 -3.44 2.70
CA MET A 39 5.41 -2.72 1.64
C MET A 39 4.51 -2.46 0.45
N LEU A 40 3.70 -3.44 0.02
CA LEU A 40 2.75 -3.23 -1.07
C LEU A 40 1.74 -2.11 -0.74
N ARG A 41 1.23 -2.11 0.50
CA ARG A 41 0.37 -1.04 1.00
C ARG A 41 1.05 0.33 0.97
N HIS A 42 2.31 0.41 1.39
CA HIS A 42 3.10 1.64 1.29
C HIS A 42 3.31 2.09 -0.14
N SER A 43 3.72 1.18 -1.03
CA SER A 43 3.92 1.49 -2.45
C SER A 43 2.66 2.07 -3.09
N TYR A 44 1.49 1.52 -2.76
CA TYR A 44 0.22 2.06 -3.25
C TYR A 44 -0.10 3.45 -2.65
N GLY A 45 0.16 3.66 -1.36
CA GLY A 45 0.02 4.97 -0.72
C GLY A 45 0.91 6.04 -1.36
N PHE A 46 2.18 5.72 -1.62
CA PHE A 46 3.10 6.59 -2.36
C PHE A 46 2.64 6.82 -3.80
N TYR A 47 2.14 5.79 -4.48
CA TYR A 47 1.59 5.92 -5.83
C TYR A 47 0.42 6.91 -5.88
N LEU A 48 -0.54 6.81 -4.96
CA LEU A 48 -1.67 7.73 -4.88
C LEU A 48 -1.22 9.16 -4.56
N ALA A 49 -0.32 9.32 -3.59
CA ALA A 49 0.23 10.62 -3.25
C ALA A 49 0.96 11.25 -4.44
N ASN A 50 1.76 10.48 -5.18
CA ASN A 50 2.47 10.93 -6.39
C ASN A 50 1.54 11.27 -7.56
N LYS A 51 0.33 10.70 -7.60
CA LYS A 51 -0.71 11.06 -8.57
C LYS A 51 -1.50 12.32 -8.19
N GLY A 52 -1.24 12.91 -7.02
CA GLY A 52 -1.91 14.12 -6.56
C GLY A 52 -3.29 13.87 -5.94
N TYR A 53 -3.58 12.63 -5.53
CA TYR A 53 -4.82 12.35 -4.79
C TYR A 53 -4.79 13.02 -3.41
N ASP A 54 -5.96 13.49 -2.99
CA ASP A 54 -6.14 14.16 -1.70
C ASP A 54 -5.76 13.26 -0.51
N LEU A 55 -5.14 13.87 0.51
CA LEU A 55 -4.63 13.16 1.69
C LEU A 55 -5.75 12.44 2.45
N ARG A 56 -6.92 13.05 2.60
CA ARG A 56 -8.05 12.48 3.32
C ARG A 56 -8.60 11.27 2.56
N LEU A 57 -8.69 11.36 1.23
CA LEU A 57 -9.07 10.24 0.37
C LEU A 57 -8.12 9.05 0.55
N ILE A 58 -6.81 9.27 0.50
CA ILE A 58 -5.82 8.20 0.68
C ILE A 58 -5.94 7.62 2.11
N GLN A 59 -6.16 8.47 3.11
CA GLN A 59 -6.32 8.03 4.50
C GLN A 59 -7.53 7.11 4.68
N ASP A 60 -8.69 7.49 4.13
CA ASP A 60 -9.91 6.69 4.22
C ASP A 60 -9.79 5.39 3.45
N TYR A 61 -9.21 5.44 2.23
CA TYR A 61 -9.00 4.25 1.41
C TYR A 61 -8.09 3.22 2.08
N LEU A 62 -6.99 3.69 2.69
CA LEU A 62 -6.09 2.81 3.42
C LEU A 62 -6.67 2.44 4.80
N GLY A 63 -7.54 3.24 5.39
CA GLY A 63 -8.06 3.03 6.74
C GLY A 63 -7.04 3.41 7.83
N HIS A 64 -6.29 4.49 7.63
CA HIS A 64 -5.38 5.00 8.66
C HIS A 64 -6.14 5.82 9.70
N ARG A 65 -6.07 5.36 10.96
CA ARG A 65 -6.68 6.07 12.10
C ARG A 65 -6.07 7.47 12.32
N ASP A 66 -4.76 7.59 12.15
CA ASP A 66 -4.02 8.84 12.34
C ASP A 66 -3.51 9.35 10.98
N PRO A 67 -3.87 10.58 10.57
CA PRO A 67 -3.41 11.18 9.31
C PRO A 67 -1.89 11.21 9.15
N LYS A 68 -1.11 11.18 10.24
CA LYS A 68 0.36 11.19 10.20
C LYS A 68 0.93 10.03 9.37
N TYR A 69 0.28 8.88 9.38
CA TYR A 69 0.73 7.71 8.63
C TYR A 69 0.56 7.92 7.13
N THR A 70 -0.53 8.58 6.72
CA THR A 70 -0.78 8.93 5.31
C THR A 70 0.10 10.09 4.87
N ALA A 71 0.34 11.08 5.74
CA ALA A 71 1.20 12.23 5.45
C ALA A 71 2.66 11.82 5.19
N HIS A 72 3.07 10.61 5.61
CA HIS A 72 4.37 10.07 5.22
C HIS A 72 4.52 9.91 3.70
N TYR A 73 3.43 9.55 2.99
CA TYR A 73 3.46 9.36 1.54
C TYR A 73 3.63 10.66 0.74
N THR A 74 3.21 11.79 1.30
CA THR A 74 3.26 13.09 0.61
C THR A 74 4.63 13.77 0.68
N ARG A 75 5.59 13.20 1.42
CA ARG A 75 6.96 13.74 1.51
C ARG A 75 7.70 13.70 0.17
N VAL A 76 7.40 12.73 -0.69
CA VAL A 76 8.08 12.51 -1.97
C VAL A 76 7.30 13.03 -3.18
N ALA A 77 6.12 13.61 -2.96
CA ALA A 77 5.28 14.18 -4.01
C ALA A 77 5.85 15.56 -4.43
N SER A 78 6.70 15.57 -5.45
CA SER A 78 7.34 16.77 -5.99
C SER A 78 6.36 17.79 -6.56
N HIS A 79 5.25 17.32 -7.14
CA HIS A 79 4.22 18.14 -7.79
C HIS A 79 3.35 18.94 -6.80
N ARG A 80 3.52 18.76 -5.47
CA ARG A 80 2.67 19.41 -4.45
C ARG A 80 2.73 20.94 -4.44
N PHE A 81 3.76 21.52 -5.05
CA PHE A 81 3.95 22.96 -5.18
C PHE A 81 3.64 23.47 -6.60
N GLU A 82 3.37 22.57 -7.55
CA GLU A 82 3.00 22.97 -8.90
C GLU A 82 1.66 23.71 -8.85
N ASN A 83 1.63 24.88 -9.50
CA ASN A 83 0.46 25.76 -9.55
C ASN A 83 0.00 26.35 -8.21
N LEU A 84 0.78 26.23 -7.12
CA LEU A 84 0.42 26.82 -5.83
C LEU A 84 0.27 28.36 -5.88
N TRP A 85 0.96 28.99 -6.82
CA TRP A 85 1.03 30.45 -6.97
C TRP A 85 0.58 30.91 -8.36
N LYS A 86 -0.12 30.07 -9.13
CA LYS A 86 -0.68 30.50 -10.41
C LYS A 86 -2.04 31.13 -10.13
N ASP A 87 -2.15 32.41 -10.46
CA ASP A 87 -3.39 33.19 -10.48
C ASP A 87 -4.42 32.60 -11.45
#